data_AF-A0AAV2P0Y6-F1
#
_entry.id   AF-A0AAV2P0Y6-F1
#
_cell.length_a   1.000
_cell.length_b   1.000
_cell.length_c   1.000
_cell.angle_alpha   90.00
_cell.angle_beta   90.00
_cell.angle_gamma   90.00
#
_symmetry.space_group_name_H-M   'P 1'
#
loop_
_entity.id
_entity.type
_entity.pdbx_description
1 polymer ?
#
loop_
_entity_poly.entity_id
_entity_poly.type
_entity_poly.pdbx_seq_one_letter_code
_entity_poly.pdbx_strand_id
1 'polypeptide(L)'
;MDVLEPELIWVNGRCYRFYESSAWKNIHTSAPYMEDKESVCSDEESETSIEIVPHNGRFKHTFYVPKIYYSYIIGTKGMMRKKLENETKATIDIPKKGKDGNIVITAADHKAIISARHRIDLLVETSRKKIRYTHFLSIPLNKKGIIDNYNSFKDDVLEKYGKTAYNIDETLFQASSKLHLTIGMLKLLDDNEKKQAVNALMSCKEKIIDSFLEEAWPINIQLQGVACMNDDPTEVKVLFAQITRNEKLQELVDKIADYFVDIGIMEKEYETIKLHATLMNTSFKHDYHAKFKEKFDASEILKVYKDTLFGETLFNQIDISELHTATKGNYYNAIISITF
;
A
#
# COMPACT_ATOMS: atom_id res chain seq x y z
N MET A 1 -22.85 15.58 -11.33
CA MET A 1 -23.12 14.74 -10.15
C MET A 1 -24.05 13.67 -10.67
N ASP A 2 -23.51 12.50 -10.96
CA ASP A 2 -24.30 11.41 -11.53
C ASP A 2 -24.88 10.60 -10.38
N VAL A 3 -26.15 10.82 -10.08
CA VAL A 3 -26.86 10.15 -8.97
C VAL A 3 -27.02 8.64 -9.26
N LEU A 4 -26.78 8.22 -10.51
CA LEU A 4 -26.97 6.85 -10.99
C LEU A 4 -25.74 5.95 -10.77
N GLU A 5 -24.55 6.50 -10.47
CA GLU A 5 -23.31 5.75 -10.22
C GLU A 5 -22.59 6.23 -8.94
N PRO A 6 -23.08 5.91 -7.73
CA PRO A 6 -22.43 6.28 -6.48
C PRO A 6 -21.12 5.51 -6.25
N GLU A 7 -20.15 6.13 -5.57
CA GLU A 7 -18.91 5.45 -5.16
C GLU A 7 -19.26 4.32 -4.16
N LEU A 8 -18.72 3.13 -4.40
CA LEU A 8 -18.95 1.95 -3.57
C LEU A 8 -17.75 1.69 -2.65
N ILE A 9 -18.00 1.53 -1.35
CA ILE A 9 -16.98 1.15 -0.37
C ILE A 9 -17.41 -0.15 0.31
N TRP A 10 -16.54 -1.15 0.29
CA TRP A 10 -16.77 -2.44 0.94
C TRP A 10 -16.01 -2.50 2.26
N VAL A 11 -16.71 -2.85 3.34
CA VAL A 11 -16.13 -2.99 4.68
C VAL A 11 -16.75 -4.21 5.35
N ASN A 12 -15.94 -5.21 5.71
CA ASN A 12 -16.39 -6.45 6.35
C ASN A 12 -17.59 -7.11 5.63
N GLY A 13 -17.52 -7.22 4.30
CA GLY A 13 -18.59 -7.80 3.47
C GLY A 13 -19.79 -6.88 3.19
N ARG A 14 -19.86 -5.68 3.80
CA ARG A 14 -20.95 -4.72 3.58
C ARG A 14 -20.57 -3.65 2.56
N CYS A 15 -21.43 -3.40 1.60
CA CYS A 15 -21.27 -2.34 0.59
C CYS A 15 -22.01 -1.05 0.99
N TYR A 16 -21.27 0.06 1.03
CA TYR A 16 -21.78 1.41 1.29
C TYR A 16 -21.76 2.23 0.01
N ARG A 17 -22.86 2.95 -0.27
CA ARG A 17 -22.99 3.86 -1.42
C ARG A 17 -22.79 5.30 -0.96
N PHE A 18 -21.93 6.04 -1.66
CA PHE A 18 -21.70 7.46 -1.43
C PHE A 18 -22.18 8.26 -2.64
N TYR A 19 -23.14 9.16 -2.43
CA TYR A 19 -23.76 9.96 -3.50
C TYR A 19 -23.06 11.31 -3.75
N GLU A 20 -22.03 11.67 -2.98
CA GLU A 20 -21.25 12.88 -3.21
C GLU A 20 -20.03 12.60 -4.10
N SER A 21 -20.14 12.96 -5.39
CA SER A 21 -18.99 13.02 -6.29
C SER A 21 -18.08 14.20 -5.90
N SER A 22 -17.05 13.92 -5.10
CA SER A 22 -15.79 14.67 -5.18
C SER A 22 -14.64 13.78 -4.74
N ALA A 23 -13.84 13.34 -5.70
CA ALA A 23 -12.41 13.42 -5.46
C ALA A 23 -12.12 14.86 -4.99
N TRP A 24 -11.89 15.03 -3.70
CA TRP A 24 -11.34 16.24 -3.07
C TRP A 24 -12.22 17.50 -3.11
N LYS A 25 -12.90 17.80 -1.98
CA LYS A 25 -12.97 19.18 -1.49
C LYS A 25 -12.61 19.23 -0.01
N ASN A 26 -11.45 19.82 0.24
CA ASN A 26 -10.98 20.56 1.42
C ASN A 26 -11.29 20.02 2.82
N ILE A 27 -10.22 19.96 3.60
CA ILE A 27 -10.23 20.03 5.06
C ILE A 27 -11.15 21.20 5.45
N HIS A 28 -12.25 20.85 6.11
CA HIS A 28 -13.35 21.69 6.58
C HIS A 28 -14.67 21.53 5.83
N THR A 29 -15.63 21.04 6.61
CA THR A 29 -17.09 21.05 6.44
C THR A 29 -17.72 19.97 5.54
N SER A 30 -18.81 19.41 6.09
CA SER A 30 -19.68 18.30 5.64
C SER A 30 -19.04 16.93 5.43
N ALA A 31 -19.40 15.98 6.31
CA ALA A 31 -19.38 14.56 5.95
C ALA A 31 -20.54 14.27 5.00
N PRO A 32 -20.37 13.42 3.99
CA PRO A 32 -21.38 13.16 2.96
C PRO A 32 -22.70 12.66 3.56
N TYR A 33 -23.81 13.05 2.93
CA TYR A 33 -25.13 12.48 3.23
C TYR A 33 -25.13 10.98 2.91
N MET A 34 -25.58 10.18 3.87
CA MET A 34 -25.57 8.72 3.83
C MET A 34 -27.02 8.24 3.93
N GLU A 35 -27.49 7.52 2.92
CA GLU A 35 -28.78 6.86 2.99
C GLU A 35 -28.61 5.55 3.76
N ASP A 36 -29.31 5.41 4.88
CA ASP A 36 -29.46 4.10 5.53
C ASP A 36 -30.24 3.21 4.56
N LYS A 37 -29.68 2.07 4.16
CA LYS A 37 -30.47 1.07 3.43
C LYS A 37 -31.69 0.73 4.28
N GLU A 38 -32.89 1.03 3.77
CA GLU A 38 -34.10 0.42 4.29
C GLU A 38 -33.92 -1.10 4.25
N SER A 39 -34.25 -1.73 5.37
CA SER A 39 -34.18 -3.16 5.62
C SER A 39 -35.02 -3.93 4.59
N VAL A 40 -34.38 -4.39 3.51
CA VAL A 40 -34.85 -5.57 2.79
C VAL A 40 -34.33 -6.76 3.57
N CYS A 41 -35.21 -7.43 4.30
CA CYS A 41 -34.93 -8.71 4.95
C CYS A 41 -34.43 -9.71 3.90
N SER A 42 -33.12 -9.95 3.89
CA SER A 42 -32.54 -11.20 3.41
C SER A 42 -31.55 -11.66 4.49
N ASP A 43 -31.87 -12.80 5.06
CA ASP A 43 -31.18 -13.46 6.16
C ASP A 43 -29.68 -13.70 5.88
N GLU A 44 -28.89 -13.54 6.95
CA GLU A 44 -27.60 -14.20 7.22
C GLU A 44 -26.46 -14.09 6.19
N GLU A 45 -25.72 -12.97 6.21
CA GLU A 45 -24.30 -12.96 5.82
C GLU A 45 -23.45 -12.22 6.88
N SER A 46 -22.87 -13.03 7.79
CA SER A 46 -21.76 -12.77 8.73
C SER A 46 -21.86 -11.62 9.75
N GLU A 47 -22.81 -11.69 10.69
CA GLU A 47 -22.81 -10.90 11.94
C GLU A 47 -21.89 -11.45 13.05
N THR A 48 -20.99 -12.39 12.75
CA THR A 48 -20.28 -13.24 13.72
C THR A 48 -19.05 -12.65 14.41
N SER A 49 -18.61 -11.42 14.10
CA SER A 49 -17.33 -10.88 14.62
C SER A 49 -17.44 -9.80 15.70
N ILE A 50 -18.64 -9.26 15.99
CA ILE A 50 -18.81 -8.21 17.00
C ILE A 50 -19.16 -8.84 18.34
N GLU A 51 -18.14 -9.09 19.18
CA GLU A 51 -18.34 -9.60 20.53
C GLU A 51 -18.96 -8.53 21.44
N ILE A 52 -20.21 -8.73 21.87
CA ILE A 52 -20.96 -7.81 22.73
C ILE A 52 -21.14 -8.46 24.11
N VAL A 53 -20.69 -7.78 25.15
CA VAL A 53 -20.76 -8.26 26.54
C VAL A 53 -21.65 -7.36 27.41
N PRO A 54 -22.38 -7.91 28.40
CA PRO A 54 -23.08 -7.10 29.39
C PRO A 54 -22.12 -6.21 30.20
N HIS A 55 -22.53 -4.97 30.48
CA HIS A 55 -21.74 -4.01 31.23
C HIS A 55 -22.63 -2.99 31.94
N ASN A 56 -22.69 -3.05 33.29
CA ASN A 56 -23.39 -2.07 34.13
C ASN A 56 -24.85 -1.78 33.72
N GLY A 57 -25.63 -2.84 33.44
CA GLY A 57 -27.03 -2.70 32.98
C GLY A 57 -27.18 -2.22 31.53
N ARG A 58 -26.07 -2.18 30.78
CA ARG A 58 -25.98 -1.87 29.35
C ARG A 58 -25.19 -2.98 28.65
N PHE A 59 -24.90 -2.78 27.38
CA PHE A 59 -24.01 -3.63 26.60
C PHE A 59 -22.74 -2.87 26.23
N LYS A 60 -21.65 -3.62 26.02
CA LYS A 60 -20.34 -3.08 25.66
C LYS A 60 -19.70 -3.92 24.56
N HIS A 61 -19.05 -3.26 23.61
CA HIS A 61 -18.12 -3.86 22.66
C HIS A 61 -16.77 -3.16 22.76
N THR A 62 -15.68 -3.91 22.72
CA THR A 62 -14.31 -3.39 22.85
C THR A 62 -13.47 -3.92 21.72
N PHE A 63 -12.74 -3.04 21.04
CA PHE A 63 -11.99 -3.42 19.86
C PHE A 63 -10.79 -2.51 19.60
N TYR A 64 -9.84 -3.07 18.86
CA TYR A 64 -8.63 -2.38 18.46
C TYR A 64 -8.85 -1.53 17.20
N VAL A 65 -8.26 -0.34 17.19
CA VAL A 65 -8.11 0.53 16.01
C VAL A 65 -6.72 1.20 16.12
N PRO A 66 -5.92 1.28 15.03
CA PRO A 66 -4.64 1.98 15.07
C PRO A 66 -4.78 3.44 15.54
N LYS A 67 -3.87 3.89 16.40
CA LYS A 67 -3.97 5.20 17.07
C LYS A 67 -4.11 6.40 16.13
N ILE A 68 -3.59 6.27 14.90
CA ILE A 68 -3.65 7.30 13.87
C ILE A 68 -5.09 7.66 13.50
N TYR A 69 -6.03 6.72 13.66
CA TYR A 69 -7.45 6.92 13.35
C TYR A 69 -8.23 7.62 14.47
N TYR A 70 -7.69 7.73 15.69
CA TYR A 70 -8.42 8.35 16.80
C TYR A 70 -8.81 9.79 16.49
N SER A 71 -7.94 10.56 15.85
CA SER A 71 -8.25 11.94 15.43
C SER A 71 -9.37 12.01 14.39
N TYR A 72 -9.47 11.02 13.50
CA TYR A 72 -10.53 10.94 12.49
C TYR A 72 -11.88 10.61 13.15
N ILE A 73 -11.91 9.66 14.09
CA ILE A 73 -13.12 9.28 14.83
C ILE A 73 -13.58 10.41 15.76
N ILE A 74 -12.65 11.09 16.44
CA ILE A 74 -12.98 12.24 17.29
C ILE A 74 -13.48 13.42 16.43
N GLY A 75 -12.76 13.73 15.35
CA GLY A 75 -13.02 14.89 14.50
C GLY A 75 -12.71 16.23 15.17
N THR A 76 -12.81 17.32 14.41
CA THR A 76 -12.56 18.68 14.91
C THR A 76 -13.45 18.98 16.11
N LYS A 77 -12.88 19.37 17.25
CA LYS A 77 -13.59 19.65 18.52
C LYS A 77 -14.51 18.50 19.00
N GLY A 78 -14.25 17.26 18.60
CA GLY A 78 -15.09 16.11 18.97
C GLY A 78 -16.43 16.02 18.23
N MET A 79 -16.62 16.82 17.16
CA MET A 79 -17.90 16.88 16.45
C MET A 79 -18.28 15.56 15.79
N MET A 80 -17.30 14.84 15.22
CA MET A 80 -17.56 13.56 14.56
C MET A 80 -18.02 12.51 15.58
N ARG A 81 -17.29 12.37 16.69
CA ARG A 81 -17.70 11.46 17.76
C ARG A 81 -19.10 11.77 18.27
N LYS A 82 -19.40 13.04 18.56
CA LYS A 82 -20.75 13.45 19.02
C LYS A 82 -21.83 13.12 17.99
N LYS A 83 -21.55 13.32 16.70
CA LYS A 83 -22.45 12.95 15.62
C LYS A 83 -22.73 11.44 15.62
N LEU A 84 -21.68 10.62 15.65
CA LEU A 84 -21.79 9.16 15.73
C LEU A 84 -22.61 8.73 16.96
N GLU A 85 -22.29 9.26 18.14
CA GLU A 85 -22.99 8.96 19.39
C GLU A 85 -24.49 9.31 19.32
N ASN A 86 -24.83 10.45 18.71
CA ASN A 86 -26.22 10.89 18.54
C ASN A 86 -27.00 10.02 17.54
N GLU A 87 -26.41 9.72 16.38
CA GLU A 87 -27.04 8.95 15.30
C GLU A 87 -27.27 7.49 15.71
N THR A 88 -26.32 6.90 16.43
CA THR A 88 -26.38 5.48 16.80
C THR A 88 -26.89 5.24 18.21
N LYS A 89 -27.16 6.29 19.00
CA LYS A 89 -27.58 6.22 20.42
C LYS A 89 -26.60 5.41 21.29
N ALA A 90 -25.32 5.47 20.96
CA ALA A 90 -24.23 4.78 21.67
C ALA A 90 -23.26 5.80 22.30
N THR A 91 -22.47 5.36 23.27
CA THR A 91 -21.35 6.12 23.81
C THR A 91 -20.04 5.52 23.30
N ILE A 92 -19.13 6.36 22.82
CA ILE A 92 -17.87 5.94 22.21
C ILE A 92 -16.71 6.49 23.04
N ASP A 93 -16.07 5.62 23.83
CA ASP A 93 -14.85 5.96 24.55
C ASP A 93 -13.61 5.63 23.70
N ILE A 94 -12.75 6.63 23.54
CA ILE A 94 -11.54 6.56 22.72
C ILE A 94 -10.35 6.86 23.62
N PRO A 95 -9.27 6.06 23.59
CA PRO A 95 -8.09 6.32 24.40
C PRO A 95 -7.58 7.75 24.24
N LYS A 96 -7.08 8.32 25.34
CA LYS A 96 -6.51 9.68 25.33
C LYS A 96 -5.35 9.76 24.34
N LYS A 97 -5.18 10.94 23.72
CA LYS A 97 -4.09 11.20 22.77
C LYS A 97 -2.73 10.78 23.35
N GLY A 98 -2.02 9.92 22.61
CA GLY A 98 -0.70 9.41 23.01
C GLY A 98 -0.73 8.19 23.92
N LYS A 99 -1.91 7.65 24.26
CA LYS A 99 -2.04 6.36 24.93
C LYS A 99 -2.57 5.31 23.96
N ASP A 100 -1.98 4.11 24.04
CA ASP A 100 -2.50 2.94 23.37
C ASP A 100 -3.69 2.37 24.16
N GLY A 101 -4.57 1.65 23.48
CA GLY A 101 -5.77 1.06 24.08
C GLY A 101 -6.82 0.71 23.04
N ASN A 102 -7.89 0.07 23.49
CA ASN A 102 -9.03 -0.26 22.66
C ASN A 102 -10.09 0.84 22.70
N ILE A 103 -10.82 1.00 21.61
CA ILE A 103 -12.06 1.78 21.58
C ILE A 103 -13.15 0.95 22.26
N VAL A 104 -14.00 1.62 23.04
CA VAL A 104 -15.11 1.00 23.75
C VAL A 104 -16.42 1.66 23.34
N ILE A 105 -17.35 0.86 22.81
CA ILE A 105 -18.72 1.30 22.53
C ILE A 105 -19.63 0.75 23.63
N THR A 106 -20.46 1.62 24.22
CA THR A 106 -21.46 1.22 25.22
C THR A 106 -22.85 1.71 24.81
N ALA A 107 -23.84 0.83 24.75
CA ALA A 107 -25.22 1.19 24.39
C ALA A 107 -26.27 0.38 25.17
N ALA A 108 -27.52 0.83 25.15
CA ALA A 108 -28.63 0.14 25.83
C ALA A 108 -29.09 -1.12 25.08
N ASP A 109 -28.84 -1.19 23.77
CA ASP A 109 -29.22 -2.31 22.92
C ASP A 109 -28.05 -2.76 22.02
N HIS A 110 -28.10 -3.99 21.54
CA HIS A 110 -27.06 -4.54 20.65
C HIS A 110 -27.02 -3.82 19.30
N LYS A 111 -28.18 -3.40 18.77
CA LYS A 111 -28.29 -2.75 17.45
C LYS A 111 -27.53 -1.43 17.38
N ALA A 112 -27.56 -0.64 18.44
CA ALA A 112 -26.83 0.61 18.60
C ALA A 112 -25.32 0.38 18.63
N ILE A 113 -24.85 -0.70 19.28
CA ILE A 113 -23.44 -1.08 19.26
C ILE A 113 -22.99 -1.47 17.85
N ILE A 114 -23.76 -2.34 17.20
CA ILE A 114 -23.47 -2.83 15.85
C ILE A 114 -23.45 -1.64 14.86
N SER A 115 -24.44 -0.75 14.93
CA SER A 115 -24.50 0.46 14.11
C SER A 115 -23.30 1.39 14.33
N ALA A 116 -22.96 1.68 15.60
CA ALA A 116 -21.79 2.49 15.94
C ALA A 116 -20.48 1.86 15.44
N ARG A 117 -20.35 0.54 15.59
CA ARG A 117 -19.16 -0.19 15.14
C ARG A 117 -18.97 -0.07 13.63
N HIS A 118 -20.03 -0.31 12.86
CA HIS A 118 -19.98 -0.20 11.41
C HIS A 118 -19.68 1.22 10.93
N ARG A 119 -20.22 2.25 11.58
CA ARG A 119 -19.90 3.65 11.24
C ARG A 119 -18.44 4.00 11.53
N ILE A 120 -17.86 3.45 12.60
CA ILE A 120 -16.42 3.58 12.88
C ILE A 120 -15.59 2.83 11.84
N ASP A 121 -15.95 1.61 11.48
CA ASP A 121 -15.23 0.81 10.47
C ASP A 121 -15.17 1.53 9.13
N LEU A 122 -16.29 2.08 8.69
CA LEU A 122 -16.36 2.86 7.47
C LEU A 122 -15.50 4.12 7.53
N LEU A 123 -15.46 4.79 8.68
CA LEU A 123 -14.62 5.96 8.87
C LEU A 123 -13.13 5.61 8.87
N VAL A 124 -12.75 4.48 9.46
CA VAL A 124 -11.37 3.97 9.42
C VAL A 124 -10.98 3.64 7.99
N GLU A 125 -11.82 2.91 7.25
CA GLU A 125 -11.54 2.50 5.87
C GLU A 125 -11.41 3.70 4.93
N THR A 126 -12.36 4.64 4.98
CA THR A 126 -12.31 5.88 4.18
C THR A 126 -11.10 6.76 4.53
N SER A 127 -10.67 6.74 5.79
CA SER A 127 -9.46 7.46 6.23
C SER A 127 -8.19 6.72 5.79
N ARG A 128 -8.19 5.39 5.77
CA ARG A 128 -7.05 4.54 5.36
C ARG A 128 -6.66 4.76 3.90
N LYS A 129 -7.64 4.95 3.00
CA LYS A 129 -7.40 5.31 1.59
C LYS A 129 -6.59 6.61 1.42
N LYS A 130 -6.64 7.52 2.40
CA LYS A 130 -5.93 8.82 2.37
C LYS A 130 -4.52 8.74 2.95
N ILE A 131 -4.19 7.65 3.63
CA ILE A 131 -2.89 7.46 4.25
C ILE A 131 -1.94 6.91 3.19
N ARG A 132 -0.74 7.50 3.11
CA ARG A 132 0.31 7.03 2.21
C ARG A 132 0.84 5.67 2.67
N TYR A 133 1.31 4.87 1.73
CA TYR A 133 2.03 3.64 2.03
C TYR A 133 3.23 3.91 2.95
N THR A 134 3.50 2.97 3.86
CA THR A 134 4.58 3.08 4.84
C THR A 134 5.64 2.00 4.64
N HIS A 135 5.25 0.84 4.10
CA HIS A 135 6.12 -0.29 3.84
C HIS A 135 5.81 -0.90 2.48
N PHE A 136 6.65 -1.82 2.05
CA PHE A 136 6.47 -2.56 0.80
C PHE A 136 7.12 -3.94 0.91
N LEU A 137 6.55 -4.90 0.21
CA LEU A 137 7.08 -6.25 0.04
C LEU A 137 7.96 -6.27 -1.21
N SER A 138 9.18 -6.81 -1.12
CA SER A 138 10.16 -6.67 -2.21
C SER A 138 11.19 -7.78 -2.29
N ILE A 139 11.79 -7.91 -3.47
CA ILE A 139 12.95 -8.76 -3.75
C ILE A 139 14.17 -7.84 -3.98
N PRO A 140 15.20 -7.89 -3.12
CA PRO A 140 16.40 -7.06 -3.29
C PRO A 140 17.23 -7.45 -4.52
N LEU A 141 17.64 -6.46 -5.31
CA LEU A 141 18.46 -6.63 -6.53
C LEU A 141 19.83 -5.96 -6.42
N ASN A 142 20.20 -5.52 -5.22
CA ASN A 142 21.45 -4.83 -4.90
C ASN A 142 22.67 -5.79 -4.88
N LYS A 143 22.79 -6.68 -5.87
CA LYS A 143 23.93 -7.58 -6.06
C LYS A 143 25.02 -6.86 -6.84
N LYS A 144 26.28 -7.18 -6.55
CA LYS A 144 27.45 -6.49 -7.14
C LYS A 144 27.37 -6.39 -8.67
N GLY A 145 27.13 -7.50 -9.37
CA GLY A 145 27.05 -7.50 -10.84
C GLY A 145 25.95 -6.59 -11.40
N ILE A 146 24.79 -6.55 -10.75
CA ILE A 146 23.67 -5.67 -11.15
C ILE A 146 24.01 -4.21 -10.86
N ILE A 147 24.60 -3.93 -9.69
CA ILE A 147 25.03 -2.57 -9.31
C ILE A 147 26.08 -2.02 -10.27
N ASP A 148 27.09 -2.83 -10.64
CA ASP A 148 28.18 -2.41 -11.51
C ASP A 148 27.66 -2.03 -12.91
N ASN A 149 26.77 -2.86 -13.48
CA ASN A 149 26.13 -2.58 -14.76
C ASN A 149 25.14 -1.39 -14.68
N TYR A 150 24.40 -1.27 -13.58
CA TYR A 150 23.52 -0.12 -13.35
C TYR A 150 24.30 1.20 -13.27
N ASN A 151 25.42 1.22 -12.54
CA ASN A 151 26.27 2.41 -12.46
C ASN A 151 26.87 2.74 -13.84
N SER A 152 27.31 1.73 -14.60
CA SER A 152 27.78 1.94 -15.98
C SER A 152 26.70 2.54 -16.88
N PHE A 153 25.46 2.04 -16.79
CA PHE A 153 24.30 2.63 -17.47
C PHE A 153 24.05 4.08 -17.03
N LYS A 154 24.06 4.34 -15.72
CA LYS A 154 23.85 5.69 -15.16
C LYS A 154 24.89 6.67 -15.70
N ASP A 155 26.17 6.30 -15.66
CA ASP A 155 27.27 7.16 -16.09
C ASP A 155 27.17 7.47 -17.59
N ASP A 156 26.88 6.46 -18.43
CA ASP A 156 26.71 6.63 -19.88
C ASP A 156 25.48 7.49 -20.24
N VAL A 157 24.37 7.33 -19.51
CA VAL A 157 23.17 8.17 -19.69
C VAL A 157 23.45 9.62 -19.29
N LEU A 158 24.15 9.84 -18.17
CA LEU A 158 24.49 11.19 -17.72
C LEU A 158 25.46 11.88 -18.69
N GLU A 159 26.45 11.15 -19.22
CA GLU A 159 27.40 11.68 -20.21
C GLU A 159 26.69 12.08 -21.52
N LYS A 160 25.82 11.22 -22.05
CA LYS A 160 25.14 11.45 -23.34
C LYS A 160 23.96 12.42 -23.24
N TYR A 161 23.16 12.29 -22.18
CA TYR A 161 21.83 12.90 -22.08
C TYR A 161 21.61 13.77 -20.84
N GLY A 162 22.59 13.93 -19.94
CA GLY A 162 22.53 14.78 -18.74
C GLY A 162 22.48 16.29 -19.00
N LYS A 163 21.74 16.71 -20.05
CA LYS A 163 21.59 18.09 -20.52
C LYS A 163 20.20 18.60 -20.17
N THR A 164 20.08 19.92 -20.00
CA THR A 164 18.80 20.59 -19.68
C THR A 164 17.70 20.30 -20.70
N ALA A 165 18.05 20.04 -21.97
CA ALA A 165 17.07 19.75 -23.02
C ALA A 165 16.21 18.50 -22.75
N TYR A 166 16.76 17.49 -22.07
CA TYR A 166 16.03 16.26 -21.72
C TYR A 166 15.54 16.26 -20.26
N ASN A 167 15.87 17.30 -19.49
CA ASN A 167 15.65 17.39 -18.05
C ASN A 167 16.19 16.18 -17.27
N ILE A 168 17.33 15.65 -17.69
CA ILE A 168 18.01 14.52 -17.03
C ILE A 168 19.18 15.05 -16.21
N ASP A 169 19.21 14.64 -14.94
CA ASP A 169 20.29 14.92 -14.01
C ASP A 169 20.44 13.77 -13.00
N GLU A 170 21.53 13.76 -12.24
CA GLU A 170 21.86 12.67 -11.31
C GLU A 170 20.76 12.39 -10.27
N THR A 171 19.97 13.40 -9.88
CA THR A 171 18.95 13.27 -8.84
C THR A 171 17.73 12.45 -9.27
N LEU A 172 17.60 12.15 -10.57
CA LEU A 172 16.60 11.23 -11.09
C LEU A 172 16.92 9.77 -10.78
N PHE A 173 18.18 9.42 -10.57
CA PHE A 173 18.61 8.03 -10.48
C PHE A 173 18.37 7.45 -9.09
N GLN A 174 17.90 6.21 -9.03
CA GLN A 174 17.78 5.45 -7.80
C GLN A 174 19.17 5.23 -7.18
N ALA A 175 19.25 5.19 -5.84
CA ALA A 175 20.46 4.73 -5.19
C ALA A 175 20.72 3.26 -5.57
N SER A 176 21.91 2.93 -6.06
CA SER A 176 22.25 1.56 -6.47
C SER A 176 22.03 0.52 -5.36
N SER A 177 22.27 0.92 -4.10
CA SER A 177 22.01 0.10 -2.91
C SER A 177 20.53 -0.19 -2.67
N LYS A 178 19.61 0.50 -3.36
CA LYS A 178 18.14 0.43 -3.22
C LYS A 178 17.44 -0.21 -4.42
N LEU A 179 18.17 -0.82 -5.36
CA LEU A 179 17.54 -1.56 -6.47
C LEU A 179 16.75 -2.77 -5.92
N HIS A 180 15.50 -2.92 -6.36
CA HIS A 180 14.59 -3.99 -5.93
C HIS A 180 13.44 -4.19 -6.92
N LEU A 181 12.79 -5.35 -6.82
CA LEU A 181 11.44 -5.59 -7.37
C LEU A 181 10.43 -5.34 -6.27
N THR A 182 9.38 -4.57 -6.57
CA THR A 182 8.25 -4.40 -5.65
C THR A 182 7.21 -5.48 -5.95
N ILE A 183 6.85 -6.27 -4.94
CA ILE A 183 5.74 -7.22 -4.99
C ILE A 183 4.44 -6.51 -4.63
N GLY A 184 4.46 -5.63 -3.63
CA GLY A 184 3.28 -4.86 -3.27
C GLY A 184 3.48 -3.85 -2.14
N MET A 185 2.53 -2.94 -2.01
CA MET A 185 2.60 -1.76 -1.13
C MET A 185 1.74 -1.95 0.11
N LEU A 186 2.25 -1.56 1.28
CA LEU A 186 1.61 -1.83 2.58
C LEU A 186 1.42 -0.55 3.40
N LYS A 187 0.27 -0.47 4.10
CA LYS A 187 -0.01 0.55 5.12
C LYS A 187 0.07 -0.11 6.48
N LEU A 188 1.26 -0.15 7.07
CA LEU A 188 1.48 -0.64 8.45
C LEU A 188 1.67 0.58 9.35
N LEU A 189 0.67 0.87 10.18
CA LEU A 189 0.48 2.17 10.85
C LEU A 189 0.80 2.14 12.34
N ASP A 190 0.99 0.94 12.90
CA ASP A 190 1.54 0.72 14.24
C ASP A 190 2.22 -0.66 14.34
N ASP A 191 2.71 -0.97 15.54
CA ASP A 191 3.48 -2.19 15.80
C ASP A 191 2.64 -3.48 15.73
N ASN A 192 1.32 -3.38 15.95
CA ASN A 192 0.43 -4.54 15.81
C ASN A 192 0.27 -4.92 14.33
N GLU A 193 0.03 -3.94 13.46
CA GLU A 193 -0.02 -4.18 12.01
C GLU A 193 1.33 -4.65 11.46
N LYS A 194 2.45 -4.10 11.95
CA LYS A 194 3.80 -4.59 11.62
C LYS A 194 3.97 -6.07 12.00
N LYS A 195 3.58 -6.44 13.22
CA LYS A 195 3.64 -7.83 13.69
C LYS A 195 2.76 -8.77 12.87
N GLN A 196 1.56 -8.31 12.47
CA GLN A 196 0.70 -9.07 11.57
C GLN A 196 1.35 -9.32 10.21
N ALA A 197 1.97 -8.30 9.61
CA ALA A 197 2.69 -8.45 8.33
C ALA A 197 3.91 -9.39 8.44
N VAL A 198 4.65 -9.31 9.55
CA VAL A 198 5.76 -10.23 9.85
C VAL A 198 5.27 -11.69 9.92
N ASN A 199 4.22 -11.94 10.69
CA ASN A 199 3.62 -13.27 10.82
C ASN A 199 3.05 -13.77 9.48
N ALA A 200 2.46 -12.87 8.69
CA ALA A 200 1.96 -13.18 7.36
C ALA A 200 3.08 -13.64 6.43
N LEU A 201 4.21 -12.95 6.40
CA LEU A 201 5.34 -13.34 5.55
C LEU A 201 5.91 -14.70 5.97
N MET A 202 6.05 -14.95 7.27
CA MET A 202 6.51 -16.26 7.78
C MET A 202 5.54 -17.38 7.40
N SER A 203 4.23 -17.14 7.55
CA SER A 203 3.21 -18.12 7.16
C SER A 203 3.17 -18.35 5.65
N CYS A 204 3.36 -17.29 4.85
CA CYS A 204 3.44 -17.36 3.40
C CYS A 204 4.66 -18.17 2.96
N LYS A 205 5.80 -17.98 3.63
CA LYS A 205 7.00 -18.79 3.41
C LYS A 205 6.71 -20.28 3.57
N GLU A 206 6.16 -20.68 4.71
CA GLU A 206 5.90 -22.09 5.01
C GLU A 206 4.84 -22.70 4.08
N LYS A 207 3.77 -21.97 3.79
CA LYS A 207 2.60 -22.52 3.08
C LYS A 207 2.70 -22.43 1.56
N ILE A 208 3.40 -21.44 1.04
CA ILE A 208 3.41 -21.10 -0.38
C ILE A 208 4.82 -21.18 -0.92
N ILE A 209 5.75 -20.40 -0.36
CA ILE A 209 7.07 -20.23 -0.98
C ILE A 209 7.87 -21.53 -0.94
N ASP A 210 8.03 -22.14 0.24
CA ASP A 210 8.88 -23.32 0.40
C ASP A 210 8.34 -24.49 -0.44
N SER A 211 7.03 -24.76 -0.38
CA SER A 211 6.39 -25.77 -1.22
C SER A 211 6.54 -25.49 -2.71
N PHE A 212 6.46 -24.24 -3.15
CA PHE A 212 6.66 -23.88 -4.56
C PHE A 212 8.11 -24.10 -4.99
N LEU A 213 9.07 -23.74 -4.14
CA LEU A 213 10.49 -23.86 -4.45
C LEU A 213 10.98 -25.30 -4.50
N GLU A 214 10.35 -26.25 -3.79
CA GLU A 214 10.68 -27.69 -3.90
C GLU A 214 10.62 -28.20 -5.36
N GLU A 215 9.68 -27.70 -6.16
CA GLU A 215 9.48 -28.11 -7.56
C GLU A 215 10.11 -27.13 -8.57
N ALA A 216 10.14 -25.84 -8.23
CA ALA A 216 10.48 -24.77 -9.16
C ALA A 216 11.94 -24.29 -9.07
N TRP A 217 12.68 -24.65 -8.02
CA TRP A 217 14.04 -24.17 -7.78
C TRP A 217 15.06 -24.73 -8.79
N PRO A 218 16.05 -23.92 -9.24
CA PRO A 218 16.24 -22.49 -8.96
C PRO A 218 15.39 -21.58 -9.86
N ILE A 219 14.94 -20.44 -9.31
CA ILE A 219 14.22 -19.41 -10.07
C ILE A 219 15.18 -18.25 -10.37
N ASN A 220 15.53 -18.08 -11.65
CA ASN A 220 16.39 -16.98 -12.11
C ASN A 220 15.59 -15.70 -12.36
N ILE A 221 16.17 -14.56 -12.01
CA ILE A 221 15.66 -13.21 -12.26
C ILE A 221 16.69 -12.51 -13.15
N GLN A 222 16.31 -12.23 -14.40
CA GLN A 222 17.16 -11.53 -15.36
C GLN A 222 16.59 -10.14 -15.65
N LEU A 223 17.40 -9.10 -15.40
CA LEU A 223 17.07 -7.71 -15.67
C LEU A 223 17.64 -7.34 -17.05
N GLN A 224 16.78 -7.14 -18.03
CA GLN A 224 17.20 -6.80 -19.38
C GLN A 224 16.24 -5.80 -20.03
N GLY A 225 16.81 -4.77 -20.63
CA GLY A 225 16.09 -3.71 -21.31
C GLY A 225 15.48 -2.69 -20.37
N VAL A 226 15.03 -1.58 -20.96
CA VAL A 226 14.41 -0.45 -20.25
C VAL A 226 13.01 -0.17 -20.80
N ALA A 227 12.13 0.30 -19.93
CA ALA A 227 10.80 0.76 -20.28
C ALA A 227 10.36 1.89 -19.34
N CYS A 228 9.26 2.58 -19.69
CA CYS A 228 8.64 3.60 -18.86
C CYS A 228 7.20 3.22 -18.46
N MET A 229 6.68 3.88 -17.42
CA MET A 229 5.33 3.58 -16.90
C MET A 229 4.20 4.19 -17.73
N ASN A 230 4.50 5.17 -18.57
CA ASN A 230 3.56 5.90 -19.41
C ASN A 230 3.89 5.72 -20.90
N ASP A 231 2.93 5.96 -21.78
CA ASP A 231 3.07 5.70 -23.23
C ASP A 231 3.89 6.77 -23.97
N ASP A 232 3.98 7.98 -23.43
CA ASP A 232 4.74 9.08 -24.04
C ASP A 232 6.20 9.10 -23.53
N PRO A 233 7.18 8.70 -24.37
CA PRO A 233 8.58 8.63 -23.96
C PRO A 233 9.22 10.01 -23.77
N THR A 234 8.60 11.10 -24.24
CA THR A 234 9.10 12.47 -24.05
C THR A 234 8.74 13.06 -22.69
N GLU A 235 7.77 12.46 -22.00
CA GLU A 235 7.09 13.02 -20.83
C GLU A 235 7.06 12.01 -19.68
N VAL A 236 8.21 11.39 -19.39
CA VAL A 236 8.33 10.26 -18.44
C VAL A 236 8.54 10.73 -17.01
N LYS A 237 7.90 10.02 -16.07
CA LYS A 237 8.17 10.15 -14.62
C LYS A 237 8.96 9.00 -14.03
N VAL A 238 8.81 7.80 -14.58
CA VAL A 238 9.42 6.57 -14.08
C VAL A 238 9.98 5.78 -15.26
N LEU A 239 11.28 5.50 -15.21
CA LEU A 239 11.98 4.58 -16.09
C LEU A 239 12.52 3.41 -15.26
N PHE A 240 12.32 2.20 -15.76
CA PHE A 240 12.64 0.96 -15.05
C PHE A 240 13.32 -0.06 -15.96
N ALA A 241 14.12 -0.94 -15.36
CA ALA A 241 14.60 -2.15 -16.01
C ALA A 241 13.49 -3.19 -16.04
N GLN A 242 13.35 -3.86 -17.19
CA GLN A 242 12.37 -4.93 -17.36
C GLN A 242 12.92 -6.24 -16.81
N ILE A 243 12.01 -7.11 -16.36
CA ILE A 243 12.34 -8.48 -15.96
C ILE A 243 11.99 -9.39 -17.12
N THR A 244 12.97 -10.19 -17.54
CA THR A 244 12.78 -11.18 -18.60
C THR A 244 11.67 -12.14 -18.19
N ARG A 245 10.77 -12.46 -19.12
CA ARG A 245 9.60 -13.31 -18.84
C ARG A 245 10.04 -14.63 -18.21
N ASN A 246 9.59 -14.86 -16.99
CA ASN A 246 9.76 -16.10 -16.26
C ASN A 246 8.42 -16.46 -15.60
N GLU A 247 7.75 -17.48 -16.13
CA GLU A 247 6.40 -17.86 -15.71
C GLU A 247 6.37 -18.36 -14.27
N LYS A 248 7.40 -19.10 -13.84
CA LYS A 248 7.52 -19.58 -12.44
C LYS A 248 7.70 -18.43 -11.46
N LEU A 249 8.51 -17.44 -11.81
CA LEU A 249 8.70 -16.23 -10.99
C LEU A 249 7.38 -15.45 -10.89
N GLN A 250 6.71 -15.25 -12.02
CA GLN A 250 5.45 -14.51 -12.07
C GLN A 250 4.37 -15.19 -11.22
N GLU A 251 4.18 -16.50 -11.41
CA GLU A 251 3.21 -17.29 -10.63
C GLU A 251 3.48 -17.22 -9.13
N LEU A 252 4.74 -17.36 -8.71
CA LEU A 252 5.10 -17.27 -7.30
C LEU A 252 4.82 -15.87 -6.72
N VAL A 253 5.23 -14.81 -7.43
CA VAL A 253 5.02 -13.44 -6.96
C VAL A 253 3.55 -13.09 -6.87
N ASP A 254 2.74 -13.51 -7.85
CA ASP A 254 1.29 -13.30 -7.85
C ASP A 254 0.64 -14.06 -6.69
N LYS A 255 1.00 -15.33 -6.44
CA LYS A 255 0.52 -16.10 -5.28
C LYS A 255 0.88 -15.45 -3.94
N ILE A 256 2.08 -14.90 -3.81
CA ILE A 256 2.50 -14.18 -2.60
C ILE A 256 1.66 -12.91 -2.44
N ALA A 257 1.44 -12.16 -3.52
CA ALA A 257 0.63 -10.95 -3.49
C ALA A 257 -0.83 -11.26 -3.10
N ASP A 258 -1.45 -12.25 -3.74
CA ASP A 258 -2.81 -12.71 -3.46
C ASP A 258 -2.97 -13.12 -2.00
N TYR A 259 -2.00 -13.86 -1.44
CA TYR A 259 -2.02 -14.21 -0.01
C TYR A 259 -2.08 -12.98 0.90
N PHE A 260 -1.33 -11.92 0.58
CA PHE A 260 -1.34 -10.67 1.37
C PHE A 260 -2.64 -9.86 1.19
N VAL A 261 -3.28 -9.97 0.03
CA VAL A 261 -4.60 -9.40 -0.25
C VAL A 261 -5.68 -10.14 0.53
N ASP A 262 -5.68 -11.47 0.49
CA ASP A 262 -6.69 -12.33 1.13
C ASP A 262 -6.75 -12.14 2.65
N ILE A 263 -5.60 -11.92 3.29
CA ILE A 263 -5.53 -11.63 4.73
C ILE A 263 -5.82 -10.15 5.07
N GLY A 264 -6.06 -9.30 4.07
CA GLY A 264 -6.45 -7.90 4.24
C GLY A 264 -5.33 -6.92 4.63
N ILE A 265 -4.05 -7.30 4.45
CA ILE A 265 -2.90 -6.42 4.77
C ILE A 265 -2.50 -5.58 3.54
N MET A 266 -2.83 -6.05 2.33
CA MET A 266 -2.52 -5.39 1.07
C MET A 266 -3.80 -5.15 0.25
N GLU A 267 -3.82 -4.06 -0.51
CA GLU A 267 -4.89 -3.75 -1.45
C GLU A 267 -4.56 -4.37 -2.82
N LYS A 268 -5.55 -5.00 -3.48
CA LYS A 268 -5.36 -5.51 -4.84
C LYS A 268 -5.40 -4.34 -5.82
N GLU A 269 -4.27 -4.00 -6.42
CA GLU A 269 -4.19 -2.95 -7.43
C GLU A 269 -4.41 -3.49 -8.85
N TYR A 270 -3.90 -4.69 -9.16
CA TYR A 270 -3.94 -5.32 -10.47
C TYR A 270 -4.11 -6.83 -10.33
N GLU A 271 -4.52 -7.50 -11.41
CA GLU A 271 -4.63 -8.98 -11.47
C GLU A 271 -3.28 -9.68 -11.44
N THR A 272 -2.25 -9.06 -12.02
CA THR A 272 -0.88 -9.61 -12.06
C THR A 272 0.12 -8.53 -11.72
N ILE A 273 1.14 -8.87 -10.92
CA ILE A 273 2.18 -7.93 -10.53
C ILE A 273 3.08 -7.61 -11.72
N LYS A 274 3.16 -6.33 -12.09
CA LYS A 274 4.11 -5.83 -13.09
C LYS A 274 5.51 -5.80 -12.49
N LEU A 275 6.27 -6.88 -12.62
CA LEU A 275 7.65 -6.95 -12.15
C LEU A 275 8.56 -5.97 -12.90
N HIS A 276 9.20 -5.07 -12.16
CA HIS A 276 10.14 -4.09 -12.69
C HIS A 276 11.10 -3.60 -11.61
N ALA A 277 12.27 -3.10 -12.01
CA ALA A 277 13.22 -2.43 -11.13
C ALA A 277 13.35 -0.96 -11.50
N THR A 278 12.86 -0.05 -10.66
CA THR A 278 12.91 1.40 -10.95
C THR A 278 14.36 1.89 -10.98
N LEU A 279 14.77 2.48 -12.10
CA LEU A 279 16.11 3.03 -12.31
C LEU A 279 16.11 4.55 -12.14
N MET A 280 15.12 5.22 -12.73
CA MET A 280 14.98 6.68 -12.68
C MET A 280 13.55 7.06 -12.28
N ASN A 281 13.41 8.06 -11.42
CA ASN A 281 12.11 8.56 -10.98
C ASN A 281 12.16 10.04 -10.59
N THR A 282 11.22 10.85 -11.08
CA THR A 282 11.14 12.27 -10.72
C THR A 282 10.85 12.49 -9.24
N SER A 283 10.23 11.52 -8.56
CA SER A 283 10.00 11.58 -7.10
C SER A 283 11.27 11.52 -6.26
N PHE A 284 12.41 11.12 -6.84
CA PHE A 284 13.71 11.08 -6.16
C PHE A 284 14.37 12.46 -6.07
N LYS A 285 14.05 13.38 -6.99
CA LYS A 285 14.60 14.76 -7.00
C LYS A 285 14.42 15.41 -5.62
N HIS A 286 15.41 16.10 -5.09
CA HIS A 286 15.27 16.69 -3.75
C HIS A 286 14.25 17.84 -3.70
N ASP A 287 14.09 18.58 -4.80
CA ASP A 287 13.14 19.69 -4.92
C ASP A 287 11.69 19.19 -4.99
N TYR A 288 10.87 19.61 -4.01
CA TYR A 288 9.46 19.26 -3.93
C TYR A 288 8.66 19.70 -5.16
N HIS A 289 8.94 20.88 -5.74
CA HIS A 289 8.22 21.34 -6.94
C HIS A 289 8.57 20.49 -8.16
N ALA A 290 9.85 20.15 -8.30
CA ALA A 290 10.34 19.30 -9.39
C ALA A 290 9.71 17.89 -9.33
N LYS A 291 9.57 17.30 -8.13
CA LYS A 291 8.94 15.96 -7.95
C LYS A 291 7.57 15.80 -8.59
N PHE A 292 6.74 16.84 -8.56
CA PHE A 292 5.33 16.74 -8.98
C PHE A 292 5.09 17.25 -10.40
N LYS A 293 5.82 18.29 -10.82
CA LYS A 293 5.59 18.99 -12.09
C LYS A 293 6.53 18.56 -13.20
N GLU A 294 7.75 18.13 -12.87
CA GLU A 294 8.73 17.81 -13.89
C GLU A 294 8.58 16.38 -14.39
N LYS A 295 8.94 16.23 -15.66
CA LYS A 295 9.12 14.99 -16.40
C LYS A 295 10.45 15.09 -17.14
N PHE A 296 10.92 13.96 -17.62
CA PHE A 296 12.14 13.90 -18.44
C PHE A 296 11.86 13.15 -19.73
N ASP A 297 12.62 13.50 -20.77
CA ASP A 297 12.53 12.84 -22.06
C ASP A 297 13.46 11.64 -22.07
N ALA A 298 12.86 10.45 -22.11
CA ALA A 298 13.54 9.16 -22.13
C ALA A 298 13.61 8.57 -23.54
N SER A 299 13.19 9.28 -24.59
CA SER A 299 13.05 8.74 -25.94
C SER A 299 14.34 8.10 -26.46
N GLU A 300 15.47 8.77 -26.29
CA GLU A 300 16.77 8.24 -26.73
C GLU A 300 17.26 7.13 -25.81
N ILE A 301 16.98 7.20 -24.52
CA ILE A 301 17.33 6.13 -23.56
C ILE A 301 16.58 4.84 -23.95
N LEU A 302 15.28 4.93 -24.19
CA LEU A 302 14.46 3.78 -24.55
C LEU A 302 14.88 3.14 -25.88
N LYS A 303 15.39 3.93 -26.84
CA LYS A 303 15.91 3.39 -28.11
C LYS A 303 17.26 2.72 -27.96
N VAL A 304 18.21 3.36 -27.26
CA VAL A 304 19.61 2.93 -27.18
C VAL A 304 19.80 1.77 -26.20
N TYR A 305 19.09 1.79 -25.07
CA TYR A 305 19.26 0.80 -23.99
C TYR A 305 18.16 -0.27 -23.95
N LYS A 306 17.35 -0.39 -25.02
CA LYS A 306 16.22 -1.33 -25.09
C LYS A 306 16.58 -2.79 -24.77
N ASP A 307 17.82 -3.20 -25.02
CA ASP A 307 18.31 -4.57 -24.85
C ASP A 307 19.42 -4.68 -23.78
N THR A 308 19.69 -3.60 -23.04
CA THR A 308 20.78 -3.54 -22.04
C THR A 308 20.59 -4.61 -20.96
N LEU A 309 21.59 -5.48 -20.81
CA LEU A 309 21.62 -6.47 -19.74
C LEU A 309 22.17 -5.80 -18.46
N PHE A 310 21.31 -5.66 -17.45
CA PHE A 310 21.74 -5.20 -16.13
C PHE A 310 22.30 -6.35 -15.29
N GLY A 311 21.86 -7.57 -15.52
CA GLY A 311 22.43 -8.77 -14.91
C GLY A 311 21.37 -9.75 -14.43
N GLU A 312 21.84 -10.77 -13.72
CA GLU A 312 21.03 -11.90 -13.29
C GLU A 312 21.24 -12.19 -11.80
N THR A 313 20.20 -12.70 -11.15
CA THR A 313 20.27 -13.17 -9.77
C THR A 313 19.23 -14.25 -9.51
N LEU A 314 19.42 -15.02 -8.44
CA LEU A 314 18.41 -16.00 -8.01
C LEU A 314 17.40 -15.31 -7.10
N PHE A 315 16.13 -15.71 -7.24
CA PHE A 315 15.12 -15.41 -6.24
C PHE A 315 15.48 -16.14 -4.94
N ASN A 316 16.03 -15.44 -3.95
CA ASN A 316 16.49 -16.05 -2.70
C ASN A 316 16.16 -15.26 -1.44
N GLN A 317 15.47 -14.13 -1.59
CA GLN A 317 15.16 -13.24 -0.47
C GLN A 317 13.88 -12.45 -0.75
N ILE A 318 13.06 -12.29 0.29
CA ILE A 318 11.96 -11.35 0.33
C ILE A 318 12.05 -10.51 1.61
N ASP A 319 11.87 -9.20 1.45
CA ASP A 319 11.88 -8.23 2.53
C ASP A 319 10.54 -7.51 2.63
N ILE A 320 10.07 -7.28 3.87
CA ILE A 320 9.13 -6.19 4.16
C ILE A 320 9.94 -4.99 4.62
N SER A 321 10.03 -3.99 3.76
CA SER A 321 10.89 -2.82 3.91
C SER A 321 10.10 -1.55 4.23
N GLU A 322 10.68 -0.67 5.04
CA GLU A 322 10.15 0.66 5.35
C GLU A 322 10.48 1.67 4.23
N LEU A 323 9.47 2.37 3.69
CA LEU A 323 9.63 3.28 2.53
C LEU A 323 10.52 4.50 2.79
N HIS A 324 10.59 4.96 4.04
CA HIS A 324 11.14 6.28 4.38
C HIS A 324 12.38 6.21 5.29
N THR A 325 13.16 5.13 5.24
CA THR A 325 14.37 5.04 6.05
C THR A 325 15.53 5.84 5.47
N ALA A 326 16.09 6.70 6.31
CA ALA A 326 17.29 7.49 6.02
C ALA A 326 18.55 6.63 6.23
N THR A 327 18.72 5.58 5.43
CA THR A 327 19.97 4.81 5.38
C THR A 327 20.77 5.27 4.16
N LYS A 328 21.83 6.08 4.38
CA LYS A 328 22.78 6.41 3.31
C LYS A 328 23.64 5.17 3.03
N GLY A 329 23.63 4.71 1.78
CA GLY A 329 24.51 3.64 1.30
C GLY A 329 24.05 2.20 1.57
N ASN A 330 23.01 1.99 2.37
CA ASN A 330 22.45 0.65 2.61
C ASN A 330 21.14 0.46 1.84
N TYR A 331 20.65 -0.78 1.84
CA TYR A 331 19.27 -1.08 1.44
C TYR A 331 18.27 -0.43 2.42
N TYR A 332 16.98 -0.55 2.12
CA TYR A 332 15.92 -0.12 3.02
C TYR A 332 15.98 -0.88 4.35
N ASN A 333 15.51 -0.26 5.44
CA ASN A 333 15.37 -0.98 6.70
C ASN A 333 14.23 -1.99 6.57
N ALA A 334 14.53 -3.26 6.76
CA ALA A 334 13.53 -4.33 6.75
C ALA A 334 13.01 -4.58 8.16
N ILE A 335 11.69 -4.71 8.32
CA ILE A 335 11.09 -5.21 9.57
C ILE A 335 11.19 -6.74 9.64
N ILE A 336 11.31 -7.40 8.48
CA ILE A 336 11.65 -8.81 8.34
C ILE A 336 12.28 -9.06 6.97
N SER A 337 13.27 -9.95 6.95
CA SER A 337 13.87 -10.52 5.75
C SER A 337 13.81 -12.04 5.87
N ILE A 338 13.25 -12.71 4.87
CA ILE A 338 13.28 -14.16 4.76
C ILE A 338 14.18 -14.56 3.60
N THR A 339 14.90 -15.65 3.77
CA THR A 339 15.78 -16.23 2.74
C THR A 339 15.41 -17.68 2.47
N PHE A 340 15.79 -18.18 1.29
CA PHE A 340 15.49 -19.53 0.81
C PHE A 340 16.77 -20.23 0.35
#